data_AF-U3L1N9-F1
#
_entry.id   AF-U3L1N9-F1
#
_cell.length_a   1.000
_cell.length_b   1.000
_cell.length_c   1.000
_cell.angle_alpha   90.00
_cell.angle_beta   90.00
_cell.angle_gamma   90.00
#
_symmetry.space_group_name_H-M   'P 1'
#
loop_
_entity.id
_entity.type
_entity.pdbx_description
1 polymer ?
#
loop_
_entity_poly.entity_id
_entity_poly.type
_entity_poly.pdbx_seq_one_letter_code
_entity_poly.pdbx_strand_id
1 'polypeptide(L)'
;VCGVNLDSYDPKYKISNASCTTNCLAPLAKIINDNFGIVEGLMTTVHATTATQKTVDGPSSKDWRGGRSVNNNIIPSSTGAAKAVGKVIPSLNGKLTGLAFRVPTIDVSVVDLVARIEKEATYQQIKDVVKKAAEGEYKGIVEYTDEAVVSADFVGHT
;
A
#
# COMPACT_ATOMS: atom_id res chain seq x y z
N VAL A 1 -6.46 10.72 1.52
CA VAL A 1 -6.68 9.27 1.34
C VAL A 1 -8.02 8.96 1.95
N CYS A 2 -8.92 8.36 1.17
CA CYS A 2 -10.27 8.02 1.63
C CYS A 2 -10.20 7.07 2.84
N GLY A 3 -11.06 7.30 3.84
CA GLY A 3 -11.08 6.51 5.08
C GLY A 3 -9.97 6.84 6.09
N VAL A 4 -9.02 7.72 5.75
CA VAL A 4 -7.87 8.02 6.62
C VAL A 4 -7.88 9.46 7.13
N ASN A 5 -8.00 10.45 6.24
CA ASN A 5 -7.82 11.86 6.60
C ASN A 5 -8.72 12.84 5.82
N LEU A 6 -9.91 12.39 5.38
CA LEU A 6 -10.83 13.25 4.61
C LEU A 6 -11.37 14.43 5.43
N ASP A 7 -11.47 14.26 6.74
CA ASP A 7 -11.83 15.28 7.73
C ASP A 7 -10.84 16.45 7.78
N SER A 8 -9.58 16.23 7.38
CA SER A 8 -8.55 17.27 7.28
C SER A 8 -8.63 18.12 6.00
N TYR A 9 -9.62 17.89 5.14
CA TYR A 9 -9.77 18.63 3.89
C TYR A 9 -10.12 20.11 4.13
N ASP A 10 -9.41 20.99 3.42
CA ASP A 10 -9.68 22.42 3.38
C ASP A 10 -9.78 22.87 1.90
N PRO A 11 -10.92 23.47 1.47
CA PRO A 11 -11.20 23.80 0.07
C PRO A 11 -10.25 24.83 -0.53
N LYS A 12 -9.43 25.52 0.26
CA LYS A 12 -8.44 26.47 -0.25
C LYS A 12 -7.24 25.80 -0.92
N TYR A 13 -7.03 24.49 -0.69
CA TYR A 13 -5.87 23.78 -1.21
C TYR A 13 -6.17 23.03 -2.52
N LYS A 14 -5.17 22.98 -3.41
CA LYS A 14 -5.13 21.98 -4.48
C LYS A 14 -4.72 20.64 -3.87
N ILE A 15 -5.52 19.61 -4.11
CA ILE A 15 -5.34 18.31 -3.44
C ILE A 15 -4.68 17.26 -4.33
N SER A 16 -4.06 16.28 -3.69
CA SER A 16 -3.60 15.03 -4.31
C SER A 16 -4.28 13.87 -3.62
N ASN A 17 -4.76 12.88 -4.39
CA ASN A 17 -5.29 11.64 -3.84
C ASN A 17 -4.19 10.61 -3.48
N ALA A 18 -2.94 11.06 -3.33
CA ALA A 18 -1.76 10.21 -3.16
C ALA A 18 -1.60 9.20 -4.31
N SER A 19 -1.10 7.99 -4.03
CA SER A 19 -0.88 6.91 -5.01
C SER A 19 -1.71 5.67 -4.68
N CYS A 20 -1.83 4.73 -5.62
CA CYS A 20 -2.47 3.43 -5.42
C CYS A 20 -1.90 2.70 -4.18
N THR A 21 -0.57 2.56 -4.08
CA THR A 21 0.08 1.92 -2.92
C THR A 21 -0.19 2.66 -1.61
N THR A 22 -0.28 4.00 -1.62
CA THR A 22 -0.60 4.77 -0.40
C THR A 22 -2.05 4.54 0.03
N ASN A 23 -2.99 4.48 -0.93
CA ASN A 23 -4.40 4.18 -0.63
C ASN A 23 -4.61 2.74 -0.17
N CYS A 24 -3.76 1.79 -0.58
CA CYS A 24 -3.78 0.43 -0.04
C CYS A 24 -3.18 0.36 1.37
N LEU A 25 -1.99 0.94 1.59
CA LEU A 25 -1.26 0.82 2.85
C LEU A 25 -1.85 1.66 3.98
N ALA A 26 -2.30 2.89 3.71
CA ALA A 26 -2.66 3.81 4.78
C ALA A 26 -3.91 3.37 5.60
N PRO A 27 -5.01 2.89 5.00
CA PRO A 27 -6.15 2.36 5.76
C PRO A 27 -5.74 1.19 6.67
N LEU A 28 -5.01 0.21 6.12
CA LEU A 28 -4.50 -0.92 6.90
C LEU A 28 -3.59 -0.46 8.04
N ALA A 29 -2.63 0.42 7.75
CA ALA A 29 -1.73 0.96 8.77
C ALA A 29 -2.48 1.73 9.86
N LYS A 30 -3.54 2.48 9.52
CA LYS A 30 -4.37 3.19 10.49
C LYS A 30 -5.11 2.21 11.41
N ILE A 31 -5.77 1.19 10.85
CA ILE A 31 -6.47 0.15 11.62
C ILE A 31 -5.51 -0.52 12.62
N ILE A 32 -4.33 -0.94 12.15
CA ILE A 32 -3.35 -1.60 13.01
C ILE A 32 -2.78 -0.63 14.06
N ASN A 33 -2.45 0.60 13.68
CA ASN A 33 -1.90 1.59 14.59
C ASN A 33 -2.88 1.99 15.69
N ASP A 34 -4.15 2.22 15.35
CA ASP A 34 -5.16 2.68 16.30
C ASP A 34 -5.52 1.58 17.32
N ASN A 35 -5.38 0.30 16.97
CA ASN A 35 -5.69 -0.83 17.85
C ASN A 35 -4.47 -1.36 18.63
N PHE A 36 -3.28 -1.35 18.03
CA PHE A 36 -2.10 -2.03 18.57
C PHE A 36 -0.85 -1.15 18.69
N GLY A 37 -0.86 0.05 18.09
CA GLY A 37 0.29 0.95 18.04
C GLY A 37 1.41 0.40 17.16
N ILE A 38 1.70 1.06 16.03
CA ILE A 38 2.89 0.70 15.24
C ILE A 38 4.09 1.44 15.80
N VAL A 39 5.13 0.68 16.18
CA VAL A 39 6.42 1.25 16.62
C VAL A 39 7.29 1.57 15.41
N GLU A 40 7.45 0.60 14.51
CA GLU A 40 8.17 0.71 13.25
C GLU A 40 7.66 -0.34 12.26
N GLY A 41 7.84 -0.09 10.97
CA GLY A 41 7.46 -1.05 9.94
C GLY A 41 8.13 -0.82 8.60
N LEU A 42 8.33 -1.92 7.90
CA LEU A 42 8.84 -1.96 6.53
C LEU A 42 7.77 -2.54 5.63
N MET A 43 7.61 -1.94 4.46
CA MET A 43 6.69 -2.44 3.46
C MET A 43 7.39 -2.75 2.15
N THR A 44 6.91 -3.80 1.49
CA THR A 44 7.23 -4.12 0.11
C THR A 44 5.92 -4.14 -0.68
N THR A 45 5.88 -3.49 -1.84
CA THR A 45 4.77 -3.73 -2.77
C THR A 45 5.25 -4.58 -3.93
N VAL A 46 4.64 -5.74 -4.11
CA VAL A 46 4.77 -6.52 -5.33
C VAL A 46 3.75 -5.94 -6.30
N HIS A 47 4.26 -5.18 -7.26
CA HIS A 47 3.47 -4.24 -8.02
C HIS A 47 3.47 -4.59 -9.50
N ALA A 48 2.29 -4.55 -10.11
CA ALA A 48 2.11 -4.79 -11.53
C ALA A 48 2.94 -3.83 -12.39
N THR A 49 3.12 -4.25 -13.64
CA THR A 49 3.62 -3.43 -14.72
C THR A 49 2.71 -2.21 -14.93
N THR A 50 3.31 -1.06 -15.23
CA THR A 50 2.60 0.18 -15.56
C THR A 50 3.14 0.74 -16.87
N ALA A 51 2.44 1.73 -17.43
CA ALA A 51 2.83 2.41 -18.67
C ALA A 51 4.22 3.08 -18.63
N THR A 52 4.82 3.26 -17.46
CA THR A 52 6.16 3.86 -17.32
C THR A 52 7.31 2.89 -17.64
N GLN A 53 7.08 1.58 -17.55
CA GLN A 53 8.09 0.56 -17.87
C GLN A 53 8.26 0.35 -19.38
N LYS A 54 9.17 -0.55 -19.78
CA LYS A 54 9.54 -0.80 -21.17
C LYS A 54 9.30 -2.26 -21.55
N THR A 55 8.83 -2.49 -22.78
CA THR A 55 8.60 -3.84 -23.32
C THR A 55 9.91 -4.59 -23.52
N VAL A 56 10.96 -3.88 -23.96
CA VAL A 56 12.33 -4.35 -24.11
C VAL A 56 13.28 -3.40 -23.37
N ASP A 57 14.54 -3.79 -23.18
CA ASP A 57 15.54 -2.92 -22.56
C ASP A 57 15.66 -1.59 -23.34
N GLY A 58 15.52 -0.47 -22.64
CA GLY A 58 15.54 0.85 -23.25
C GLY A 58 15.88 1.98 -22.27
N PRO A 59 16.07 3.21 -22.78
CA PRO A 59 16.51 4.33 -21.96
C PRO A 59 15.50 4.70 -20.86
N SER A 60 16.01 4.86 -19.63
CA SER A 60 15.28 5.40 -18.50
C SER A 60 16.23 6.20 -17.61
N SER A 61 16.35 7.50 -17.87
CA SER A 61 17.39 8.36 -17.28
C SER A 61 17.25 8.56 -15.77
N LYS A 62 16.03 8.50 -15.25
CA LYS A 62 15.72 8.71 -13.82
C LYS A 62 15.60 7.41 -13.02
N ASP A 63 15.44 6.27 -13.68
CA ASP A 63 15.33 4.95 -13.06
C ASP A 63 15.91 3.90 -14.00
N TRP A 64 17.20 3.60 -13.84
CA TRP A 64 17.92 2.69 -14.74
C TRP A 64 17.32 1.28 -14.73
N ARG A 65 16.82 0.82 -13.57
CA ARG A 65 16.20 -0.50 -13.45
C ARG A 65 14.86 -0.55 -14.15
N GLY A 66 14.07 0.53 -14.07
CA GLY A 66 12.81 0.69 -14.79
C GLY A 66 12.93 0.73 -16.33
N GLY A 67 14.15 0.87 -16.86
CA GLY A 67 14.42 0.76 -18.30
C GLY A 67 14.55 -0.69 -18.80
N ARG A 68 14.64 -1.68 -17.92
CA ARG A 68 14.76 -3.10 -18.31
C ARG A 68 13.41 -3.67 -18.76
N SER A 69 13.45 -4.67 -19.64
CA SER A 69 12.26 -5.36 -20.17
C SER A 69 11.39 -5.90 -19.04
N VAL A 70 10.15 -5.42 -18.97
CA VAL A 70 9.27 -5.70 -17.83
C VAL A 70 8.74 -7.12 -17.79
N ASN A 71 8.63 -7.79 -18.95
CA ASN A 71 8.08 -9.14 -19.03
C ASN A 71 9.05 -10.23 -18.58
N ASN A 72 10.35 -9.91 -18.47
CA ASN A 72 11.42 -10.87 -18.17
C ASN A 72 12.14 -10.59 -16.85
N ASN A 73 11.72 -9.57 -16.07
CA ASN A 73 12.45 -9.14 -14.89
C ASN A 73 11.52 -8.95 -13.69
N ILE A 74 12.05 -9.27 -12.50
CA ILE A 74 11.61 -8.67 -11.24
C ILE A 74 12.45 -7.42 -11.05
N ILE A 75 11.84 -6.24 -11.08
CA ILE A 75 12.55 -4.95 -11.10
C ILE A 75 12.37 -4.26 -9.75
N PRO A 76 13.39 -4.21 -8.88
CA PRO A 76 13.29 -3.46 -7.64
C PRO A 76 13.27 -1.96 -7.92
N SER A 77 12.39 -1.23 -7.24
CA SER A 77 12.20 0.21 -7.38
C SER A 77 11.98 0.85 -6.01
N SER A 78 12.48 2.08 -5.83
CA SER A 78 12.16 2.86 -4.64
C SER A 78 10.75 3.42 -4.73
N THR A 79 10.03 3.52 -3.60
CA THR A 79 8.71 4.15 -3.57
C THR A 79 8.60 5.16 -2.42
N GLY A 80 7.89 6.26 -2.68
CA GLY A 80 7.54 7.23 -1.65
C GLY A 80 6.27 6.88 -0.88
N ALA A 81 5.56 5.81 -1.24
CA ALA A 81 4.23 5.50 -0.72
C ALA A 81 4.22 5.29 0.80
N ALA A 82 5.14 4.48 1.33
CA ALA A 82 5.27 4.25 2.77
C ALA A 82 5.57 5.54 3.54
N LYS A 83 6.44 6.40 3.00
CA LYS A 83 6.73 7.72 3.58
C LYS A 83 5.51 8.66 3.49
N ALA A 84 4.69 8.53 2.45
CA ALA A 84 3.46 9.30 2.29
C ALA A 84 2.39 8.92 3.32
N VAL A 85 2.40 7.68 3.85
CA VAL A 85 1.55 7.28 4.99
C VAL A 85 1.79 8.20 6.18
N GLY A 86 3.04 8.54 6.49
CA GLY A 86 3.37 9.48 7.56
C GLY A 86 2.81 10.91 7.36
N LYS A 87 2.46 11.28 6.13
CA LYS A 87 1.82 12.58 5.84
C LYS A 87 0.31 12.55 6.08
N VAL A 88 -0.34 11.42 5.79
CA VAL A 88 -1.80 11.26 5.98
C VAL A 88 -2.15 10.73 7.37
N ILE A 89 -1.20 10.10 8.06
CA ILE A 89 -1.30 9.64 9.45
C ILE A 89 -0.07 10.18 10.19
N PRO A 90 -0.13 11.42 10.73
CA PRO A 90 1.02 12.08 11.35
C PRO A 90 1.71 11.28 12.48
N SER A 91 0.95 10.47 13.22
CA SER A 91 1.47 9.58 14.27
C SER A 91 2.39 8.46 13.75
N LEU A 92 2.38 8.19 12.45
CA LEU A 92 3.24 7.22 11.75
C LEU A 92 4.40 7.86 11.00
N ASN A 93 4.56 9.19 11.09
CA ASN A 93 5.66 9.88 10.42
C ASN A 93 7.02 9.41 10.94
N GLY A 94 7.90 9.00 10.02
CA GLY A 94 9.21 8.43 10.34
C GLY A 94 9.21 6.96 10.80
N LYS A 95 8.03 6.34 10.99
CA LYS A 95 7.92 4.94 11.45
C LYS A 95 7.82 3.93 10.32
N LEU A 96 7.33 4.36 9.15
CA LEU A 96 7.11 3.50 7.99
C LEU A 96 7.96 3.93 6.79
N THR A 97 8.64 2.96 6.18
CA THR A 97 9.31 3.11 4.88
C THR A 97 9.21 1.82 4.08
N GLY A 98 9.61 1.83 2.81
CA GLY A 98 9.51 0.63 2.00
C GLY A 98 10.02 0.78 0.58
N LEU A 99 9.87 -0.31 -0.17
CA LEU A 99 10.29 -0.44 -1.57
C LEU A 99 9.23 -1.17 -2.39
N ALA A 100 9.47 -1.31 -3.69
CA ALA A 100 8.63 -2.05 -4.60
C ALA A 100 9.45 -3.08 -5.40
N PHE A 101 8.81 -4.18 -5.76
CA PHE A 101 9.23 -5.04 -6.86
C PHE A 101 8.19 -4.95 -7.96
N ARG A 102 8.59 -4.48 -9.15
CA ARG A 102 7.74 -4.56 -10.33
C ARG A 102 7.84 -5.96 -10.92
N VAL A 103 6.69 -6.59 -11.14
CA VAL A 103 6.62 -7.98 -11.63
C VAL A 103 5.82 -8.09 -12.94
N PRO A 104 5.98 -9.19 -13.69
CA PRO A 104 5.30 -9.42 -14.99
C PRO A 104 3.79 -9.72 -14.88
N THR A 105 3.03 -8.88 -14.20
CA THR A 105 1.56 -8.86 -14.23
C THR A 105 1.08 -7.54 -14.83
N ILE A 106 -0.06 -7.58 -15.54
CA ILE A 106 -0.59 -6.41 -16.27
C ILE A 106 -1.43 -5.47 -15.40
N ASP A 107 -1.96 -5.99 -14.29
CA ASP A 107 -2.73 -5.25 -13.29
C ASP A 107 -2.70 -6.01 -11.95
N VAL A 108 -3.24 -5.37 -10.91
CA VAL A 108 -3.29 -5.80 -9.52
C VAL A 108 -1.91 -5.87 -8.85
N SER A 109 -1.86 -5.36 -7.63
CA SER A 109 -0.65 -5.29 -6.83
C SER A 109 -0.98 -5.66 -5.39
N VAL A 110 0.02 -6.07 -4.62
CA VAL A 110 -0.14 -6.40 -3.21
C VAL A 110 0.84 -5.60 -2.36
N VAL A 111 0.38 -5.23 -1.17
CA VAL A 111 1.22 -4.65 -0.11
C VAL A 111 1.54 -5.77 0.87
N ASP A 112 2.83 -5.97 1.10
CA ASP A 112 3.39 -6.76 2.19
C ASP A 112 3.89 -5.77 3.26
N LEU A 113 3.32 -5.84 4.46
CA LEU A 113 3.66 -4.98 5.59
C LEU A 113 4.18 -5.84 6.75
N VAL A 114 5.45 -5.62 7.10
CA VAL A 114 6.05 -6.16 8.31
C VAL A 114 6.16 -5.03 9.32
N ALA A 115 5.43 -5.13 10.44
CA ALA A 115 5.38 -4.11 11.47
C ALA A 115 5.61 -4.69 12.85
N ARG A 116 6.36 -3.95 13.69
CA ARG A 116 6.46 -4.21 15.13
C ARG A 116 5.40 -3.38 15.84
N ILE A 117 4.56 -4.06 16.60
CA ILE A 117 3.45 -3.46 17.35
C ILE A 117 3.82 -3.27 18.83
N GLU A 118 3.23 -2.27 19.46
CA GLU A 118 3.45 -1.91 20.87
C GLU A 118 2.65 -2.82 21.81
N LYS A 119 1.35 -2.99 21.51
CA LYS A 119 0.47 -3.90 22.23
C LYS A 119 0.54 -5.28 21.59
N GLU A 120 0.84 -6.29 22.40
CA GLU A 120 0.84 -7.68 21.95
C GLU A 120 -0.54 -8.06 21.40
N ALA A 121 -0.53 -8.75 20.25
CA ALA A 121 -1.72 -9.24 19.60
C ALA A 121 -1.43 -10.59 18.94
N THR A 122 -2.35 -11.53 19.13
CA THR A 122 -2.38 -12.77 18.35
C THR A 122 -2.83 -12.47 16.91
N TYR A 123 -2.48 -13.36 15.98
CA TYR A 123 -2.91 -13.21 14.59
C TYR A 123 -4.43 -13.17 14.45
N GLN A 124 -5.16 -13.94 15.27
CA GLN A 124 -6.63 -13.92 15.25
C GLN A 124 -7.18 -12.55 15.67
N GLN A 125 -6.62 -11.92 16.71
CA GLN A 125 -7.02 -10.57 17.11
C GLN A 125 -6.76 -9.53 16.01
N ILE A 126 -5.66 -9.67 15.26
CA ILE A 126 -5.37 -8.79 14.11
C ILE A 126 -6.43 -9.00 13.02
N LYS A 127 -6.76 -10.24 12.68
CA LYS A 127 -7.82 -10.55 11.69
C LYS A 127 -9.17 -9.96 12.13
N ASP A 128 -9.54 -10.12 13.39
CA ASP A 128 -10.83 -9.68 13.92
C ASP A 128 -10.98 -8.15 13.84
N VAL A 129 -9.94 -7.38 14.17
CA VAL A 129 -10.02 -5.92 14.06
C VAL A 129 -10.06 -5.43 12.61
N VAL A 130 -9.32 -6.08 11.70
CA VAL A 130 -9.35 -5.73 10.27
C VAL A 130 -10.71 -6.07 9.67
N LYS A 131 -11.25 -7.25 9.98
CA LYS A 131 -12.59 -7.66 9.54
C LYS A 131 -13.67 -6.71 10.06
N LYS A 132 -13.64 -6.39 11.36
CA LYS A 132 -14.58 -5.44 11.98
C LYS A 132 -14.49 -4.05 11.35
N ALA A 133 -13.28 -3.58 11.05
CA ALA A 133 -13.05 -2.30 10.39
C ALA A 133 -13.62 -2.28 8.96
N ALA A 134 -13.37 -3.34 8.18
CA ALA A 134 -13.89 -3.53 6.82
C ALA A 134 -15.43 -3.59 6.77
N GLU A 135 -16.06 -4.25 7.74
CA GLU A 135 -17.53 -4.35 7.84
C GLU A 135 -18.18 -3.07 8.41
N GLY A 136 -17.37 -2.17 9.00
CA GLY A 136 -17.80 -0.97 9.70
C GLY A 136 -17.31 0.32 9.05
N GLU A 137 -16.40 1.03 9.74
CA GLU A 137 -15.99 2.40 9.39
C GLU A 137 -15.23 2.49 8.04
N TYR A 138 -14.61 1.40 7.59
CA TYR A 138 -13.90 1.31 6.31
C TYR A 138 -14.70 0.59 5.21
N LYS A 139 -16.00 0.39 5.40
CA LYS A 139 -16.84 -0.27 4.40
C LYS A 139 -16.79 0.47 3.05
N GLY A 140 -16.47 -0.28 1.99
CA GLY A 140 -16.25 0.27 0.64
C GLY A 140 -14.88 0.92 0.42
N ILE A 141 -13.93 0.71 1.35
CA ILE A 141 -12.53 1.16 1.25
C ILE A 141 -11.58 0.00 1.58
N VAL A 142 -11.89 -0.76 2.63
CA VAL A 142 -11.17 -1.97 3.01
C VAL A 142 -12.14 -3.13 2.93
N GLU A 143 -11.70 -4.20 2.28
CA GLU A 143 -12.38 -5.49 2.24
C GLU A 143 -11.54 -6.54 2.98
N TYR A 144 -12.19 -7.59 3.46
CA TYR A 144 -11.56 -8.70 4.16
C TYR A 144 -11.99 -10.01 3.51
N THR A 145 -11.03 -10.89 3.23
CA THR A 145 -11.27 -12.24 2.72
C THR A 145 -10.37 -13.25 3.43
N ASP A 146 -10.88 -14.47 3.62
CA ASP A 146 -10.16 -15.65 4.08
C ASP A 146 -10.12 -16.77 3.03
N GLU A 147 -10.51 -16.46 1.79
CA GLU A 147 -10.44 -17.36 0.65
C GLU A 147 -9.01 -17.47 0.08
N ALA A 148 -8.77 -18.54 -0.68
CA ALA A 148 -7.48 -18.78 -1.34
C ALA A 148 -7.37 -17.99 -2.66
N VAL A 149 -7.32 -16.66 -2.54
CA VAL A 149 -7.31 -15.71 -3.66
C VAL A 149 -5.94 -15.55 -4.32
N VAL A 150 -5.94 -15.16 -5.59
CA VAL A 150 -4.77 -14.71 -6.36
C VAL A 150 -5.02 -13.33 -6.97
N SER A 151 -4.01 -12.71 -7.59
CA SER A 151 -4.11 -11.34 -8.10
C SER A 151 -5.25 -11.14 -9.11
N ALA A 152 -5.57 -12.15 -9.93
CA ALA A 152 -6.63 -12.06 -10.93
C ALA A 152 -8.03 -11.86 -10.31
N ASP A 153 -8.26 -12.35 -9.09
CA ASP A 153 -9.55 -12.25 -8.40
C ASP A 153 -9.88 -10.81 -7.98
N PHE A 154 -8.87 -9.93 -7.94
CA PHE A 154 -9.02 -8.51 -7.57
C PHE A 154 -9.09 -7.56 -8.76
N VAL A 155 -9.13 -8.07 -10.00
CA VAL A 155 -9.25 -7.21 -11.18
C VAL A 155 -10.62 -6.54 -11.18
N GLY A 156 -10.63 -5.20 -11.14
CA GLY A 156 -11.87 -4.40 -11.11
C GLY A 156 -12.51 -4.24 -9.73
N HIS A 157 -11.87 -4.71 -8.65
CA HIS A 157 -12.29 -4.37 -7.29
C HIS A 157 -12.16 -2.86 -7.04
N THR A 158 -13.12 -2.28 -6.31
CA THR A 158 -13.27 -0.84 -6.08
C THR A 158 -13.13 -0.47 -4.62
#